data_AF-A0AAD8XY63-F1
#
_entry.id   AF-A0AAD8XY63-F1
#
_cell.length_a   1.000
_cell.length_b   1.000
_cell.length_c   1.000
_cell.angle_alpha   90.00
_cell.angle_beta   90.00
_cell.angle_gamma   90.00
#
_symmetry.space_group_name_H-M   'P 1'
#
loop_
_entity.id
_entity.type
_entity.pdbx_description
1 polymer ?
#
loop_
_entity_poly.entity_id
_entity_poly.type
_entity_poly.pdbx_seq_one_letter_code
_entity_poly.pdbx_strand_id
1 'polypeptide(L)'
;MLVLGTYAADFNAVEYAQRLRYYMPELQKRGISKFGIVLNCEADAALKSVTLMIDPMGQAGRKFGVGTGWRSDDEEMSPYLKLFGMLFGLGAWATLPAVIGGYIGNPFTAQPWIEDAMAVGIRKKRWPDNGLELNDSGDVVVNKFQELPVVGEWKRRPLELATLRLQNMIDISIKNWKELAPKDDALKAGVLTQLGGCVVFDSTKDAVVFEWKDPGICAVANFENILEKVPVV
;
A
#
# COMPACT_ATOMS: atom_id res chain seq x y z
N MET A 1 -8.37 2.12 13.74
CA MET A 1 -8.00 1.51 12.45
C MET A 1 -6.62 0.91 12.56
N LEU A 2 -6.47 -0.34 12.15
CA LEU A 2 -5.20 -1.05 12.14
C LEU A 2 -4.93 -1.54 10.72
N VAL A 3 -3.77 -1.18 10.18
CA VAL A 3 -3.21 -1.79 8.97
C VAL A 3 -2.27 -2.90 9.42
N LEU A 4 -2.47 -4.09 8.86
CA LEU A 4 -1.54 -5.21 8.98
C LEU A 4 -0.70 -5.20 7.71
N GLY A 5 0.38 -4.45 7.75
CA GLY A 5 1.34 -4.38 6.65
C GLY A 5 2.17 -5.65 6.56
N THR A 6 2.88 -5.75 5.45
CA THR A 6 3.88 -6.77 5.16
C THR A 6 5.25 -6.25 5.59
N TYR A 7 6.33 -6.58 4.89
CA TYR A 7 7.65 -6.01 5.16
C TYR A 7 7.75 -4.58 4.62
N ALA A 8 8.67 -3.77 5.17
CA ALA A 8 8.68 -2.32 4.94
C ALA A 8 8.98 -1.90 3.48
N ALA A 9 9.71 -2.72 2.72
CA ALA A 9 9.97 -2.49 1.30
C ALA A 9 8.85 -2.97 0.35
N ASP A 10 7.79 -3.58 0.87
CA ASP A 10 6.71 -4.11 0.04
C ASP A 10 5.82 -3.00 -0.55
N PHE A 11 5.26 -3.26 -1.72
CA PHE A 11 4.33 -2.34 -2.39
C PHE A 11 3.10 -2.04 -1.54
N ASN A 12 2.49 -3.06 -0.91
CA ASN A 12 1.26 -2.87 -0.14
C ASN A 12 1.54 -2.02 1.10
N ALA A 13 2.63 -2.30 1.81
CA ALA A 13 3.02 -1.55 3.01
C ALA A 13 3.24 -0.06 2.69
N VAL A 14 3.95 0.25 1.60
CA VAL A 14 4.19 1.64 1.15
C VAL A 14 2.87 2.32 0.76
N GLU A 15 2.01 1.67 -0.01
CA GLU A 15 0.72 2.25 -0.42
C GLU A 15 -0.21 2.49 0.76
N TYR A 16 -0.28 1.56 1.72
CA TYR A 16 -1.05 1.75 2.95
C TYR A 16 -0.55 2.98 3.72
N ALA A 17 0.76 3.15 3.87
CA ALA A 17 1.33 4.32 4.55
C ALA A 17 0.98 5.63 3.81
N GLN A 18 1.05 5.64 2.48
CA GLN A 18 0.69 6.80 1.65
C GLN A 18 -0.79 7.16 1.76
N ARG A 19 -1.68 6.16 1.66
CA ARG A 19 -3.13 6.32 1.81
C ARG A 19 -3.48 6.79 3.22
N LEU A 20 -2.86 6.21 4.24
CA LEU A 20 -3.11 6.59 5.62
C LEU A 20 -2.70 8.04 5.88
N ARG A 21 -1.54 8.49 5.38
CA ARG A 21 -1.16 9.91 5.47
C ARG A 21 -2.20 10.83 4.82
N TYR A 22 -2.70 10.47 3.63
CA TYR A 22 -3.64 11.30 2.88
C TYR A 22 -5.03 11.35 3.52
N TYR A 23 -5.59 10.19 3.86
CA TYR A 23 -6.97 10.06 4.31
C TYR A 23 -7.18 10.23 5.81
N MET A 24 -6.11 10.24 6.63
CA MET A 24 -6.23 10.34 8.09
C MET A 24 -7.10 11.53 8.56
N PRO A 25 -6.97 12.76 8.03
CA PRO A 25 -7.84 13.86 8.45
C PRO A 25 -9.33 13.59 8.22
N GLU A 26 -9.68 12.94 7.12
CA GLU A 26 -11.07 12.62 6.78
C GLU A 26 -11.60 11.43 7.60
N LEU A 27 -10.75 10.43 7.86
CA LEU A 27 -11.06 9.32 8.75
C LEU A 27 -11.27 9.79 10.20
N GLN A 28 -10.54 10.81 10.66
CA GLN A 28 -10.71 11.42 11.98
C GLN A 28 -12.07 12.11 12.15
N LYS A 29 -12.53 12.84 11.12
CA LYS A 29 -13.89 13.44 11.12
C LYS A 29 -14.99 12.39 11.24
N ARG A 30 -14.71 11.14 10.89
CA ARG A 30 -15.61 9.99 10.98
C ARG A 30 -15.46 9.22 12.30
N GLY A 31 -14.82 9.83 13.30
CA GLY A 31 -14.65 9.26 14.63
C GLY A 31 -13.52 8.23 14.76
N ILE A 32 -12.72 7.98 13.71
CA ILE A 32 -11.56 7.10 13.82
C ILE A 32 -10.43 7.88 14.51
N SER A 33 -10.25 7.63 15.80
CA SER A 33 -9.30 8.38 16.65
C SER A 33 -7.92 7.73 16.80
N LYS A 34 -7.80 6.42 16.53
CA LYS A 34 -6.54 5.66 16.68
C LYS A 34 -6.15 5.01 15.36
N PHE A 35 -4.89 5.18 14.97
CA PHE A 35 -4.30 4.63 13.75
C PHE A 35 -3.03 3.85 14.10
N GLY A 36 -3.02 2.57 13.74
CA GLY A 36 -1.85 1.71 13.89
C GLY A 36 -1.45 1.09 12.55
N ILE A 37 -0.17 0.87 12.37
CA ILE A 37 0.38 0.02 11.31
C ILE A 37 1.29 -1.02 11.95
N VAL A 38 1.02 -2.29 11.67
CA VAL A 38 1.96 -3.38 11.97
C VAL A 38 2.84 -3.58 10.76
N LEU A 39 4.15 -3.60 10.92
CA LEU A 39 5.10 -3.93 9.85
C LEU A 39 5.92 -5.16 10.23
N ASN A 40 6.12 -6.03 9.25
CA ASN A 40 6.97 -7.20 9.34
C ASN A 40 8.42 -6.82 9.03
N CYS A 41 8.98 -5.94 9.86
CA CYS A 41 10.33 -5.41 9.73
C CYS A 41 11.03 -5.38 11.08
N GLU A 42 12.22 -4.83 11.12
CA GLU A 42 12.97 -4.59 12.36
C GLU A 42 12.68 -3.19 12.91
N ALA A 43 13.08 -2.93 14.16
CA ALA A 43 12.68 -1.73 14.92
C ALA A 43 13.12 -0.38 14.32
N ASP A 44 14.09 -0.36 13.40
CA ASP A 44 14.69 0.88 12.90
C ASP A 44 13.90 1.57 11.75
N ALA A 45 12.83 0.97 11.23
CA ALA A 45 12.10 1.49 10.06
C ALA A 45 11.02 2.57 10.35
N ALA A 46 11.16 3.35 11.42
CA ALA A 46 10.03 4.09 12.02
C ALA A 46 9.34 5.16 11.15
N LEU A 47 8.01 5.04 11.00
CA LEU A 47 7.10 6.08 10.48
C LEU A 47 6.62 7.00 11.63
N LYS A 48 6.60 8.32 11.40
CA LYS A 48 6.03 9.31 12.34
C LYS A 48 4.52 9.48 12.10
N SER A 49 3.75 9.80 13.15
CA SER A 49 2.29 10.12 13.13
C SER A 49 1.29 8.96 13.22
N VAL A 50 1.76 7.71 13.29
CA VAL A 50 0.93 6.53 13.54
C VAL A 50 1.58 5.67 14.62
N THR A 51 0.79 4.87 15.33
CA THR A 51 1.37 3.83 16.20
C THR A 51 1.97 2.75 15.31
N LEU A 52 3.28 2.78 15.13
CA LEU A 52 4.01 1.71 14.47
C LEU A 52 4.21 0.56 15.47
N MET A 53 3.80 -0.63 15.05
CA MET A 53 4.03 -1.88 15.76
C MET A 53 4.92 -2.76 14.89
N ILE A 54 5.88 -3.41 15.52
CA ILE A 54 6.90 -4.21 14.86
C ILE A 54 6.59 -5.68 15.13
N ASP A 55 6.43 -6.45 14.07
CA ASP A 55 6.18 -7.89 14.13
C ASP A 55 7.03 -8.59 13.06
N PRO A 56 8.35 -8.73 13.28
CA PRO A 56 9.28 -9.17 12.25
C PRO A 56 8.89 -10.53 11.65
N MET A 57 8.18 -11.35 12.42
CA MET A 57 7.76 -12.69 12.03
C MET A 57 6.38 -12.71 11.35
N GLY A 58 5.63 -11.61 11.31
CA GLY A 58 4.31 -11.52 10.66
C GLY A 58 3.19 -12.29 11.35
N GLN A 59 3.32 -12.59 12.65
CA GLN A 59 2.37 -13.37 13.43
C GLN A 59 0.99 -12.72 13.56
N ALA A 60 0.93 -11.40 13.74
CA ALA A 60 -0.30 -10.63 13.86
C ALA A 60 -1.13 -10.73 12.59
N GLY A 61 -0.49 -10.58 11.42
CA GLY A 61 -1.11 -10.78 10.11
C GLY A 61 -1.70 -12.19 9.96
N ARG A 62 -0.92 -13.23 10.30
CA ARG A 62 -1.39 -14.62 10.22
C ARG A 62 -2.56 -14.90 11.17
N LYS A 63 -2.52 -14.39 12.40
CA LYS A 63 -3.64 -14.49 13.35
C LYS A 63 -4.90 -13.78 12.86
N PHE A 64 -4.75 -12.68 12.13
CA PHE A 64 -5.86 -11.99 11.47
C PHE A 64 -6.38 -12.72 10.23
N GLY A 65 -5.60 -13.66 9.68
CA GLY A 65 -5.97 -14.47 8.52
C GLY A 65 -5.66 -13.80 7.18
N VAL A 66 -4.59 -13.01 7.09
CA VAL A 66 -4.05 -12.56 5.80
C VAL A 66 -3.53 -13.75 4.99
N GLY A 67 -3.50 -13.62 3.66
CA GLY A 67 -2.94 -14.64 2.78
C GLY A 67 -1.44 -14.86 3.03
N THR A 68 -0.97 -16.10 2.99
CA THR A 68 0.46 -16.44 3.15
C THR A 68 1.24 -16.46 1.83
N GLY A 69 0.53 -16.33 0.71
CA GLY A 69 1.09 -16.31 -0.64
C GLY A 69 1.22 -17.70 -1.26
N TRP A 70 2.08 -17.84 -2.27
CA TRP A 70 2.25 -19.09 -3.00
C TRP A 70 3.37 -19.94 -2.42
N ARG A 71 3.04 -21.20 -2.08
CA ARG A 71 3.99 -22.16 -1.49
C ARG A 71 4.71 -21.59 -0.26
N SER A 72 4.00 -20.88 0.61
CA SER A 72 4.60 -20.22 1.79
C SER A 72 5.44 -21.17 2.62
N ASP A 73 4.96 -22.40 2.80
CA ASP A 73 5.52 -23.39 3.72
C ASP A 73 6.57 -24.31 3.04
N ASP A 74 6.91 -24.04 1.78
CA ASP A 74 7.88 -24.84 1.04
C ASP A 74 9.32 -24.43 1.37
N GLU A 75 9.99 -25.18 2.23
CA GLU A 75 11.36 -24.89 2.67
C GLU A 75 12.42 -25.08 1.56
N GLU A 76 12.14 -25.86 0.52
CA GLU A 76 13.08 -26.13 -0.57
C GLU A 76 13.12 -25.00 -1.60
N MET A 77 12.03 -24.24 -1.73
CA MET A 77 11.92 -23.14 -2.68
C MET A 77 12.43 -21.83 -2.09
N SER A 78 13.31 -21.15 -2.83
CA SER A 78 13.77 -19.80 -2.48
C SER A 78 12.58 -18.84 -2.27
N PRO A 79 12.53 -18.08 -1.16
CA PRO A 79 11.48 -17.09 -0.92
C PRO A 79 11.28 -16.11 -2.08
N TYR A 80 12.38 -15.76 -2.75
CA TYR A 80 12.35 -14.85 -3.92
C TYR A 80 11.66 -15.49 -5.13
N LEU A 81 11.82 -16.79 -5.34
CA LEU A 81 11.13 -17.51 -6.42
C LEU A 81 9.62 -17.61 -6.13
N LYS A 82 9.24 -17.80 -4.85
CA LYS A 82 7.85 -17.76 -4.42
C LYS A 82 7.23 -16.38 -4.68
N LEU A 83 7.92 -15.31 -4.26
CA LEU A 83 7.51 -13.92 -4.51
C LEU A 83 7.37 -13.65 -6.02
N PHE A 84 8.34 -14.10 -6.81
CA PHE A 84 8.27 -14.00 -8.28
C PHE A 84 7.01 -14.67 -8.82
N GLY A 85 6.66 -15.87 -8.36
CA GLY A 85 5.39 -16.52 -8.71
C GLY A 85 4.16 -15.71 -8.34
N MET A 86 4.16 -15.03 -7.19
CA MET A 86 3.07 -14.14 -6.79
C MET A 86 2.93 -12.90 -7.68
N LEU A 87 4.02 -12.40 -8.27
CA LEU A 87 3.97 -11.33 -9.27
C LEU A 87 3.21 -11.76 -10.54
N PHE A 88 3.18 -13.07 -10.84
CA PHE A 88 2.34 -13.68 -11.87
C PHE A 88 0.95 -14.12 -11.37
N GLY A 89 0.58 -13.76 -10.14
CA GLY A 89 -0.73 -14.04 -9.56
C GLY A 89 -0.87 -15.41 -8.86
N LEU A 90 0.19 -16.21 -8.77
CA LEU A 90 0.14 -17.47 -8.02
C LEU A 90 -0.03 -17.17 -6.53
N GLY A 91 -1.01 -17.80 -5.87
CA GLY A 91 -1.32 -17.56 -4.45
C GLY A 91 -1.76 -16.12 -4.10
N ALA A 92 -1.89 -15.25 -5.10
CA ALA A 92 -2.14 -13.81 -4.99
C ALA A 92 -2.93 -13.36 -6.22
N TRP A 93 -4.12 -13.93 -6.41
CA TRP A 93 -4.86 -13.88 -7.69
C TRP A 93 -5.16 -12.45 -8.18
N ALA A 94 -5.28 -11.49 -7.26
CA ALA A 94 -5.60 -10.10 -7.61
C ALA A 94 -4.37 -9.29 -8.03
N THR A 95 -3.15 -9.84 -7.97
CA THR A 95 -1.92 -9.12 -8.33
C THR A 95 -1.96 -8.60 -9.77
N LEU A 96 -2.22 -9.48 -10.76
CA LEU A 96 -2.24 -9.08 -12.16
C LEU A 96 -3.35 -8.06 -12.46
N PRO A 97 -4.61 -8.26 -12.03
CA PRO A 97 -5.65 -7.23 -12.15
C PRO A 97 -5.26 -5.88 -11.54
N ALA A 98 -4.64 -5.88 -10.36
CA ALA A 98 -4.24 -4.66 -9.66
C ALA A 98 -3.11 -3.91 -10.37
N VAL A 99 -2.14 -4.64 -10.93
CA VAL A 99 -1.05 -4.07 -11.74
C VAL A 99 -1.60 -3.49 -13.04
N ILE A 100 -2.35 -4.30 -13.81
CA ILE A 100 -2.96 -3.88 -15.08
C ILE A 100 -3.88 -2.67 -14.87
N GLY A 101 -4.69 -2.68 -13.82
CA GLY A 101 -5.56 -1.56 -13.46
C GLY A 101 -4.80 -0.26 -13.20
N GLY A 102 -3.56 -0.34 -12.72
CA GLY A 102 -2.69 0.83 -12.54
C GLY A 102 -2.20 1.44 -13.87
N TYR A 103 -2.04 0.63 -14.91
CA TYR A 103 -1.70 1.11 -16.25
C TYR A 103 -2.93 1.65 -17.01
N ILE A 104 -4.10 1.01 -16.83
CA ILE A 104 -5.33 1.38 -17.55
C ILE A 104 -6.03 2.60 -16.94
N GLY A 105 -6.01 2.78 -15.62
CA GLY A 105 -6.78 3.84 -14.94
C GLY A 105 -8.14 3.35 -14.43
N ASN A 106 -9.03 4.27 -14.05
CA ASN A 106 -10.41 3.98 -13.63
C ASN A 106 -11.31 5.21 -13.89
N PRO A 107 -12.36 5.09 -14.74
CA PRO A 107 -13.27 6.20 -15.02
C PRO A 107 -14.28 6.48 -13.90
N PHE A 108 -14.53 5.52 -12.99
CA PHE A 108 -15.64 5.56 -12.04
C PHE A 108 -15.24 6.00 -10.62
N THR A 109 -14.02 5.69 -10.20
CA THR A 109 -13.53 5.95 -8.83
C THR A 109 -12.29 6.84 -8.86
N ALA A 110 -12.38 7.99 -8.21
CA ALA A 110 -11.24 8.89 -8.02
C ALA A 110 -10.35 8.38 -6.90
N GLN A 111 -9.04 8.57 -7.05
CA GLN A 111 -8.03 8.17 -6.07
C GLN A 111 -7.01 9.30 -5.89
N PRO A 112 -7.43 10.45 -5.34
CA PRO A 112 -6.62 11.67 -5.29
C PRO A 112 -5.35 11.53 -4.42
N TRP A 113 -5.28 10.51 -3.56
CA TRP A 113 -4.07 10.17 -2.82
C TRP A 113 -2.88 9.85 -3.74
N ILE A 114 -3.11 9.40 -4.98
CA ILE A 114 -2.06 9.05 -5.93
C ILE A 114 -1.30 10.31 -6.36
N GLU A 115 -2.04 11.35 -6.76
CA GLU A 115 -1.47 12.64 -7.17
C GLU A 115 -0.70 13.28 -6.01
N ASP A 116 -1.29 13.30 -4.80
CA ASP A 116 -0.65 13.82 -3.61
C ASP A 116 0.62 13.01 -3.22
N ALA A 117 0.57 11.68 -3.29
CA ALA A 117 1.73 10.83 -3.02
C ALA A 117 2.87 11.04 -4.03
N MET A 118 2.54 11.23 -5.31
CA MET A 118 3.51 11.52 -6.35
C MET A 118 4.13 12.91 -6.17
N ALA A 119 3.34 13.92 -5.78
CA ALA A 119 3.83 15.25 -5.43
C ALA A 119 4.79 15.23 -4.21
N VAL A 120 4.50 14.40 -3.20
CA VAL A 120 5.45 14.14 -2.10
C VAL A 120 6.75 13.53 -2.63
N GLY A 121 6.67 12.60 -3.57
CA GLY A 121 7.85 11.99 -4.19
C GLY A 121 8.71 12.97 -4.98
N ILE A 122 8.09 13.82 -5.80
CA ILE A 122 8.76 14.87 -6.57
C ILE A 122 9.48 15.85 -5.64
N ARG A 123 8.84 16.32 -4.57
CA ARG A 123 9.47 17.18 -3.55
C ARG A 123 10.68 16.51 -2.87
N LYS A 124 10.66 15.18 -2.78
CA LYS A 124 11.77 14.36 -2.27
C LYS A 124 12.77 13.93 -3.35
N LYS A 125 12.65 14.47 -4.57
CA LYS A 125 13.52 14.17 -5.73
C LYS A 125 13.55 12.68 -6.08
N ARG A 126 12.39 12.01 -6.01
CA ARG A 126 12.24 10.60 -6.39
C ARG A 126 11.90 10.47 -7.87
N TRP A 127 12.48 9.48 -8.54
CA TRP A 127 12.24 9.19 -9.95
C TRP A 127 11.16 8.12 -10.11
N PRO A 128 10.24 8.23 -11.09
CA PRO A 128 10.07 9.34 -12.04
C PRO A 128 9.45 10.57 -11.39
N ASP A 129 9.90 11.76 -11.80
CA ASP A 129 9.50 13.06 -11.26
C ASP A 129 8.75 13.95 -12.28
N ASN A 130 8.53 13.45 -13.49
CA ASN A 130 7.98 14.21 -14.61
C ASN A 130 6.46 14.04 -14.81
N GLY A 131 5.79 13.25 -13.98
CA GLY A 131 4.34 12.99 -14.10
C GLY A 131 3.47 14.18 -13.71
N LEU A 132 3.97 15.04 -12.81
CA LEU A 132 3.29 16.25 -12.34
C LEU A 132 4.24 17.44 -12.45
N GLU A 133 3.69 18.65 -12.56
CA GLU A 133 4.42 19.89 -12.37
C GLU A 133 3.94 20.54 -11.07
N LEU A 134 4.89 20.97 -10.24
CA LEU A 134 4.63 21.61 -8.96
C LEU A 134 5.02 23.09 -9.02
N ASN A 135 4.28 23.95 -8.33
CA ASN A 135 4.69 25.34 -8.09
C ASN A 135 5.78 25.43 -6.98
N ASP A 136 6.26 26.64 -6.71
CA ASP A 136 7.26 26.91 -5.66
C ASP A 136 6.79 26.52 -4.23
N SER A 137 5.47 26.47 -4.02
CA SER A 137 4.86 26.03 -2.74
C SER A 137 4.75 24.51 -2.63
N GLY A 138 5.02 23.78 -3.71
CA GLY A 138 4.92 22.33 -3.79
C GLY A 138 3.52 21.80 -4.11
N ASP A 139 2.61 22.66 -4.53
CA ASP A 139 1.27 22.27 -4.97
C ASP A 139 1.29 21.86 -6.44
N VAL A 140 0.43 20.90 -6.80
CA VAL A 140 0.29 20.41 -8.18
C VAL A 140 -0.40 21.47 -9.04
N VAL A 141 0.29 21.94 -10.07
CA VAL A 141 -0.27 22.90 -11.06
C VAL A 141 -0.65 22.23 -12.36
N VAL A 142 0.07 21.17 -12.76
CA VAL A 142 -0.22 20.39 -13.95
C VAL A 142 -0.10 18.92 -13.63
N ASN A 143 -1.10 18.13 -14.04
CA ASN A 143 -1.02 16.69 -14.06
C ASN A 143 -0.95 16.22 -15.51
N LYS A 144 0.22 15.76 -15.97
CA LYS A 144 0.46 15.44 -17.39
C LYS A 144 -0.36 14.26 -17.88
N PHE A 145 -0.87 13.41 -16.98
CA PHE A 145 -1.77 12.33 -17.37
C PHE A 145 -3.12 12.84 -17.88
N GLN A 146 -3.47 14.11 -17.64
CA GLN A 146 -4.66 14.76 -18.23
C GLN A 146 -4.53 14.99 -19.74
N GLU A 147 -3.30 15.00 -20.26
CA GLU A 147 -3.03 15.21 -21.70
C GLU A 147 -3.28 13.93 -22.53
N LEU A 148 -3.56 12.79 -21.87
CA LEU A 148 -3.83 11.54 -22.55
C LEU A 148 -5.16 11.63 -23.33
N PRO A 149 -5.16 11.38 -24.66
CA PRO A 149 -6.38 11.46 -25.47
C PRO A 149 -7.46 10.52 -24.96
N VAL A 150 -8.72 10.99 -24.88
CA VAL A 150 -9.91 10.21 -24.50
C VAL A 150 -9.99 9.80 -23.02
N VAL A 151 -8.86 9.63 -22.36
CA VAL A 151 -8.76 9.03 -21.00
C VAL A 151 -8.19 9.98 -19.95
N GLY A 152 -7.73 11.16 -20.36
CA GLY A 152 -7.24 12.21 -19.45
C GLY A 152 -8.30 12.78 -18.51
N GLU A 153 -9.59 12.66 -18.87
CA GLU A 153 -10.74 13.07 -18.04
C GLU A 153 -11.21 11.97 -17.07
N TRP A 154 -10.60 10.79 -17.08
CA TRP A 154 -10.96 9.73 -16.14
C TRP A 154 -10.63 10.14 -14.70
N LYS A 155 -11.48 9.72 -13.76
CA LYS A 155 -11.29 10.03 -12.33
C LYS A 155 -9.97 9.54 -11.75
N ARG A 156 -9.46 8.41 -12.25
CA ARG A 156 -8.07 7.98 -12.11
C ARG A 156 -7.53 7.76 -13.50
N ARG A 157 -6.47 8.48 -13.85
CA ARG A 157 -5.94 8.50 -15.21
C ARG A 157 -5.08 7.26 -15.46
N PRO A 158 -4.96 6.79 -16.71
CA PRO A 158 -4.01 5.73 -17.05
C PRO A 158 -2.58 6.12 -16.67
N LEU A 159 -1.76 5.12 -16.40
CA LEU A 159 -0.34 5.25 -15.99
C LEU A 159 -0.09 5.95 -14.65
N GLU A 160 -1.03 6.75 -14.13
CA GLU A 160 -0.84 7.55 -12.92
C GLU A 160 -0.44 6.70 -11.70
N LEU A 161 -1.18 5.61 -11.45
CA LEU A 161 -0.86 4.67 -10.36
C LEU A 161 0.39 3.85 -10.64
N ALA A 162 0.60 3.43 -11.89
CA ALA A 162 1.79 2.68 -12.28
C ALA A 162 3.08 3.51 -12.10
N THR A 163 3.03 4.80 -12.45
CA THR A 163 4.13 5.75 -12.26
C THR A 163 4.45 5.94 -10.77
N LEU A 164 3.43 6.10 -9.91
CA LEU A 164 3.65 6.16 -8.46
C LEU A 164 4.30 4.87 -7.93
N ARG A 165 3.83 3.70 -8.37
CA ARG A 165 4.39 2.41 -7.97
C ARG A 165 5.84 2.24 -8.42
N LEU A 166 6.15 2.66 -9.64
CA LEU A 166 7.53 2.69 -10.15
C LEU A 166 8.41 3.61 -9.30
N GLN A 167 7.89 4.79 -8.93
CA GLN A 167 8.59 5.74 -8.06
C GLN A 167 8.88 5.15 -6.69
N ASN A 168 7.88 4.49 -6.08
CA ASN A 168 8.04 3.79 -4.81
C ASN A 168 9.04 2.64 -4.92
N MET A 169 8.95 1.81 -5.96
CA MET A 169 9.82 0.66 -6.17
C MET A 169 11.29 1.07 -6.23
N ILE A 170 11.63 2.11 -6.99
CA ILE A 170 13.02 2.51 -7.21
C ILE A 170 13.60 3.18 -5.98
N ASP A 171 12.95 4.24 -5.48
CA ASP A 171 13.53 5.09 -4.44
C ASP A 171 13.26 4.62 -3.01
N ILE A 172 12.27 3.75 -2.79
CA ILE A 172 11.95 3.19 -1.47
C ILE A 172 12.43 1.75 -1.41
N SER A 173 11.85 0.86 -2.22
CA SER A 173 12.05 -0.58 -2.08
C SER A 173 13.47 -1.02 -2.48
N ILE A 174 13.90 -0.71 -3.71
CA ILE A 174 15.19 -1.17 -4.24
C ILE A 174 16.35 -0.45 -3.56
N LYS A 175 16.28 0.89 -3.49
CA LYS A 175 17.36 1.72 -2.93
C LYS A 175 17.65 1.42 -1.46
N ASN A 176 16.64 1.07 -0.67
CA ASN A 176 16.78 0.79 0.76
C ASN A 176 16.55 -0.70 1.08
N TRP A 177 16.67 -1.60 0.09
CA TRP A 177 16.35 -3.02 0.26
C TRP A 177 17.07 -3.67 1.44
N LYS A 178 18.36 -3.35 1.64
CA LYS A 178 19.17 -3.91 2.74
C LYS A 178 18.61 -3.60 4.13
N GLU A 179 17.98 -2.45 4.30
CA GLU A 179 17.44 -2.00 5.58
C GLU A 179 15.98 -2.44 5.77
N LEU A 180 15.24 -2.56 4.66
CA LEU A 180 13.78 -2.73 4.69
C LEU A 180 13.30 -4.16 4.37
N ALA A 181 14.18 -5.02 3.86
CA ALA A 181 13.85 -6.42 3.57
C ALA A 181 13.80 -7.27 4.86
N PRO A 182 13.02 -8.37 4.85
CA PRO A 182 13.05 -9.32 5.96
C PRO A 182 14.44 -9.94 6.14
N LYS A 183 14.85 -10.18 7.39
CA LYS A 183 16.04 -10.97 7.74
C LYS A 183 15.82 -12.46 7.46
N ASP A 184 16.90 -13.25 7.46
CA ASP A 184 16.88 -14.67 7.12
C ASP A 184 15.81 -15.49 7.87
N ASP A 185 15.66 -15.28 9.18
CA ASP A 185 14.65 -16.00 9.97
C ASP A 185 13.22 -15.63 9.56
N ALA A 186 12.98 -14.35 9.22
CA ALA A 186 11.70 -13.89 8.69
C ALA A 186 11.45 -14.43 7.28
N LEU A 187 12.49 -14.50 6.44
CA LEU A 187 12.42 -15.11 5.10
C LEU A 187 12.03 -16.59 5.19
N LYS A 188 12.64 -17.35 6.10
CA LYS A 188 12.28 -18.75 6.39
C LYS A 188 10.86 -18.89 6.93
N ALA A 189 10.42 -17.93 7.74
CA ALA A 189 9.05 -17.87 8.26
C ALA A 189 8.00 -17.43 7.21
N GLY A 190 8.36 -17.30 5.94
CA GLY A 190 7.42 -16.98 4.85
C GLY A 190 6.97 -15.52 4.81
N VAL A 191 7.66 -14.61 5.51
CA VAL A 191 7.26 -13.19 5.62
C VAL A 191 7.28 -12.48 4.27
N LEU A 192 8.19 -12.86 3.36
CA LEU A 192 8.33 -12.22 2.05
C LEU A 192 7.08 -12.41 1.16
N THR A 193 6.34 -13.50 1.33
CA THR A 193 5.15 -13.83 0.54
C THR A 193 3.84 -13.55 1.26
N GLN A 194 3.90 -13.21 2.55
CA GLN A 194 2.73 -12.86 3.32
C GLN A 194 2.11 -11.57 2.79
N LEU A 195 0.79 -11.58 2.60
CA LEU A 195 0.00 -10.43 2.17
C LEU A 195 -0.45 -9.59 3.39
N GLY A 196 -0.96 -8.39 3.11
CA GLY A 196 -1.42 -7.46 4.14
C GLY A 196 -2.92 -7.51 4.39
N GLY A 197 -3.40 -6.53 5.15
CA GLY A 197 -4.82 -6.31 5.38
C GLY A 197 -5.09 -5.04 6.18
N CYS A 198 -6.36 -4.74 6.37
CA CYS A 198 -6.83 -3.59 7.11
C CYS A 198 -8.10 -3.90 7.87
N VAL A 199 -8.20 -3.39 9.10
CA VAL A 199 -9.38 -3.50 9.94
C VAL A 199 -9.72 -2.17 10.61
N VAL A 200 -11.02 -1.85 10.66
CA VAL A 200 -11.56 -0.77 11.48
C VAL A 200 -12.48 -1.41 12.53
N PHE A 201 -12.17 -1.12 13.78
CA PHE A 201 -12.89 -1.61 14.95
C PHE A 201 -13.55 -0.44 15.67
N ASP A 202 -14.83 -0.58 15.98
CA ASP A 202 -15.61 0.36 16.77
C ASP A 202 -15.61 -0.13 18.23
N SER A 203 -14.82 0.53 19.08
CA SER A 203 -14.72 0.18 20.50
C SER A 203 -15.98 0.50 21.31
N THR A 204 -16.89 1.33 20.78
CA THR A 204 -18.16 1.63 21.46
C THR A 204 -19.19 0.53 21.26
N LYS A 205 -19.10 -0.18 20.12
CA LYS A 205 -19.98 -1.30 19.76
C LYS A 205 -19.33 -2.67 19.95
N ASP A 206 -18.06 -2.69 20.33
CA ASP A 206 -17.23 -3.91 20.41
C ASP A 206 -17.28 -4.74 19.12
N ALA A 207 -17.20 -4.06 17.97
CA ALA A 207 -17.46 -4.68 16.66
C ALA A 207 -16.51 -4.23 15.56
N VAL A 208 -16.20 -5.14 14.63
CA VAL A 208 -15.51 -4.83 13.38
C VAL A 208 -16.50 -4.17 12.41
N VAL A 209 -16.18 -2.95 11.97
CA VAL A 209 -17.02 -2.19 11.02
C VAL A 209 -16.46 -2.19 9.59
N PHE A 210 -15.19 -2.53 9.43
CA PHE A 210 -14.56 -2.75 8.13
C PHE A 210 -13.45 -3.79 8.27
N GLU A 211 -13.41 -4.73 7.33
CA GLU A 211 -12.35 -5.72 7.21
C GLU A 211 -11.94 -5.86 5.74
N TRP A 212 -10.64 -5.93 5.50
CA TRP A 212 -10.04 -6.25 4.21
C TRP A 212 -8.80 -7.11 4.41
N LYS A 213 -8.69 -8.20 3.65
CA LYS A 213 -7.49 -9.03 3.54
C LYS A 213 -7.02 -8.89 2.11
N ASP A 214 -5.76 -8.50 1.92
CA ASP A 214 -5.25 -8.23 0.59
C ASP A 214 -5.30 -9.52 -0.26
N PRO A 215 -6.00 -9.52 -1.41
CA PRO A 215 -6.08 -10.69 -2.29
C PRO A 215 -4.85 -10.83 -3.21
N GLY A 216 -3.92 -9.88 -3.16
CA GLY A 216 -2.67 -9.92 -3.91
C GLY A 216 -1.75 -8.73 -3.66
N ILE A 217 -0.61 -8.75 -4.34
CA ILE A 217 0.35 -7.64 -4.34
C ILE A 217 -0.29 -6.49 -5.12
N CYS A 218 -0.09 -5.25 -4.67
CA CYS A 218 -0.71 -4.04 -5.20
C CYS A 218 -2.25 -3.99 -5.04
N ALA A 219 -2.86 -4.93 -4.30
CA ALA A 219 -4.32 -5.05 -4.13
C ALA A 219 -4.77 -4.66 -2.70
N VAL A 220 -4.30 -3.51 -2.22
CA VAL A 220 -4.63 -2.99 -0.88
C VAL A 220 -6.07 -2.51 -0.76
N ALA A 221 -6.56 -2.38 0.48
CA ALA A 221 -7.87 -1.81 0.75
C ALA A 221 -8.00 -0.40 0.13
N ASN A 222 -9.08 -0.16 -0.61
CA ASN A 222 -9.42 1.20 -1.03
C ASN A 222 -10.01 1.97 0.15
N PHE A 223 -9.32 3.03 0.56
CA PHE A 223 -9.77 3.86 1.69
C PHE A 223 -11.02 4.64 1.34
N GLU A 224 -11.25 4.91 0.06
CA GLU A 224 -12.48 5.45 -0.48
C GLU A 224 -13.69 4.57 -0.08
N ASN A 225 -13.55 3.23 -0.14
CA ASN A 225 -14.58 2.29 0.31
C ASN A 225 -14.77 2.31 1.84
N ILE A 226 -13.70 2.63 2.60
CA ILE A 226 -13.79 2.80 4.06
C ILE A 226 -14.60 4.06 4.38
N LEU A 227 -14.35 5.16 3.66
CA LEU A 227 -15.09 6.42 3.81
C LEU A 227 -16.58 6.27 3.45
N GLU A 228 -16.92 5.41 2.50
CA GLU A 228 -18.32 5.09 2.18
C GLU A 228 -18.99 4.26 3.28
N LYS A 229 -18.26 3.33 3.90
CA LYS A 229 -18.79 2.41 4.93
C LYS A 229 -18.83 2.98 6.34
N VAL A 230 -17.92 3.89 6.68
CA VAL A 230 -17.84 4.51 8.02
C VAL A 230 -18.40 5.93 7.93
N PRO A 231 -19.64 6.19 8.38
CA PRO A 231 -20.28 7.49 8.24
C PRO A 231 -19.56 8.57 9.08
N VAL A 232 -19.79 9.84 8.72
CA VAL A 232 -19.35 10.99 9.53
C VAL A 232 -20.10 10.97 10.86
N VAL A 233 -19.38 11.22 11.97
CA VAL A 233 -19.91 11.23 13.34
C VAL A 233 -20.32 12.64 13.73
#